data_AF-A1A3I7-F1
#
_entry.id   AF-A1A3I7-F1
#
_cell.length_a   1.000
_cell.length_b   1.000
_cell.length_c   1.000
_cell.angle_alpha   90.00
_cell.angle_beta   90.00
_cell.angle_gamma   90.00
#
_symmetry.space_group_name_H-M   'P 1'
#
loop_
_entity.id
_entity.type
_entity.pdbx_description
1 polymer ?
#
loop_
_entity_poly.entity_id
_entity_poly.type
_entity_poly.pdbx_seq_one_letter_code
_entity_poly.pdbx_strand_id
1 'polypeptide(L)'
;MVRHRDTFQRVQDYLINNYAAPTNLSGIVDYMKHGEGVTVKRETLANYVRLLESAKVLYKCPRFDLRSRRSLRGGEKYYLADPGIRFARNAGTRMSYGPALENALYVHLRSKATR
;
A
#
# COMPACT_ATOMS: atom_id res chain seq x y z
N MET A 1 -5.78 -14.09 13.55
CA MET A 1 -7.21 -13.71 13.37
C MET A 1 -7.34 -12.20 13.35
N VAL A 2 -7.86 -11.63 12.26
CA VAL A 2 -8.12 -10.18 12.16
C VAL A 2 -9.35 -9.87 13.03
N ARG A 3 -9.14 -9.17 14.15
CA ARG A 3 -10.20 -8.87 15.13
C ARG A 3 -11.19 -7.78 14.67
N HIS A 4 -10.83 -7.02 13.63
CA HIS A 4 -11.68 -5.96 13.04
C HIS A 4 -11.62 -6.03 11.51
N ARG A 5 -12.51 -6.83 10.92
CA ARG A 5 -12.57 -7.06 9.45
C ARG A 5 -12.85 -5.77 8.68
N ASP A 6 -13.74 -4.93 9.18
CA ASP A 6 -14.14 -3.69 8.50
C ASP A 6 -12.97 -2.70 8.42
N THR A 7 -12.23 -2.56 9.51
CA THR A 7 -11.00 -1.74 9.58
C THR A 7 -9.94 -2.25 8.61
N PHE A 8 -9.75 -3.56 8.52
CA PHE A 8 -8.81 -4.17 7.56
C PHE A 8 -9.22 -3.90 6.12
N GLN A 9 -10.51 -4.07 5.80
CA GLN A 9 -11.02 -3.89 4.44
C GLN A 9 -10.88 -2.42 3.99
N ARG A 10 -11.18 -1.46 4.87
CA ARG A 10 -10.96 -0.02 4.57
C ARG A 10 -9.51 0.31 4.31
N VAL A 11 -8.59 -0.21 5.14
CA VAL A 11 -7.15 -0.02 4.95
C VAL A 11 -6.69 -0.65 3.63
N GLN A 12 -7.18 -1.86 3.31
CA GLN A 12 -6.91 -2.53 2.05
C GLN A 12 -7.38 -1.69 0.86
N ASP A 13 -8.62 -1.21 0.87
CA ASP A 13 -9.19 -0.42 -0.22
C ASP A 13 -8.43 0.92 -0.37
N TYR A 14 -8.07 1.57 0.74
CA TYR A 14 -7.24 2.77 0.73
C TYR A 14 -5.87 2.53 0.07
N LEU A 15 -5.18 1.44 0.43
CA LEU A 15 -3.87 1.08 -0.12
C LEU A 15 -3.95 0.73 -1.62
N ILE A 16 -4.99 0.01 -2.04
CA ILE A 16 -5.22 -0.34 -3.45
C ILE A 16 -5.55 0.92 -4.27
N ASN A 17 -6.35 1.82 -3.72
CA ASN A 17 -6.73 3.06 -4.39
C ASN A 17 -5.57 4.04 -4.51
N ASN A 18 -4.70 4.12 -3.48
CA ASN A 18 -3.51 4.96 -3.43
C ASN A 18 -2.22 4.24 -3.87
N TYR A 19 -2.33 3.20 -4.68
CA TYR A 19 -1.17 2.52 -5.26
C TYR A 19 -0.24 3.50 -6.01
N ALA A 20 1.07 3.22 -5.99
CA ALA A 20 2.17 4.05 -6.49
C ALA A 20 2.36 5.42 -5.79
N ALA A 21 1.44 5.83 -4.90
CA ALA A 21 1.61 7.01 -4.07
C ALA A 21 2.41 6.69 -2.79
N PRO A 22 3.17 7.66 -2.25
CA PRO A 22 3.90 7.46 -1.00
C PRO A 22 2.92 7.37 0.17
N THR A 23 2.93 6.24 0.87
CA THR A 23 2.02 6.01 2.00
C THR A 23 2.76 6.15 3.33
N ASN A 24 2.19 6.93 4.24
CA ASN A 24 2.69 7.04 5.61
C ASN A 24 1.75 6.33 6.59
N LEU A 25 2.22 5.22 7.18
CA LEU A 25 1.46 4.44 8.16
C LEU A 25 1.06 5.26 9.40
N SER A 26 1.91 6.19 9.84
CA SER A 26 1.56 7.08 10.96
C SER A 26 0.39 8.01 10.59
N GLY A 27 0.40 8.55 9.37
CA GLY A 27 -0.71 9.40 8.90
C GLY A 27 -2.04 8.64 8.83
N ILE A 28 -2.01 7.35 8.46
CA ILE A 28 -3.21 6.50 8.48
C ILE A 28 -3.68 6.28 9.92
N VAL A 29 -2.78 5.97 10.86
CA VAL A 29 -3.14 5.79 12.28
C VAL A 29 -3.81 7.06 12.82
N ASP A 30 -3.22 8.22 12.56
CA ASP A 30 -3.73 9.51 13.04
C ASP A 30 -5.10 9.81 12.42
N TYR A 31 -5.27 9.57 11.11
CA TYR A 31 -6.56 9.73 10.44
C TYR A 31 -7.63 8.79 10.99
N MET A 32 -7.31 7.52 11.23
CA MET A 32 -8.27 6.56 11.80
C MET A 32 -8.67 6.91 13.24
N LYS A 33 -7.71 7.41 14.02
CA LYS A 33 -7.94 7.82 15.41
C LYS A 33 -8.79 9.10 15.50
N HIS A 34 -8.46 10.12 14.72
CA HIS A 34 -9.11 11.43 14.80
C HIS A 34 -10.35 11.57 13.90
N GLY A 35 -10.37 10.90 12.74
CA GLY A 35 -11.48 10.96 11.79
C GLY A 35 -12.57 9.94 12.05
N GLU A 36 -12.22 8.68 12.30
CA GLU A 36 -13.19 7.58 12.48
C GLU A 36 -13.37 7.16 13.96
N GLY A 37 -12.57 7.70 14.89
CA GLY A 37 -12.61 7.28 16.31
C GLY A 37 -12.10 5.86 16.55
N VAL A 38 -11.48 5.22 15.55
CA VAL A 38 -10.98 3.84 15.65
C VAL A 38 -9.51 3.87 16.06
N THR A 39 -9.21 3.32 17.24
CA THR A 39 -7.84 3.25 17.75
C THR A 39 -7.12 2.04 17.18
N VAL A 40 -6.28 2.25 16.16
CA VAL A 40 -5.44 1.20 15.57
C VAL A 40 -3.98 1.45 15.91
N LYS A 41 -3.29 0.42 16.44
CA LYS A 41 -1.84 0.50 16.66
C LYS A 41 -1.10 0.43 15.32
N ARG A 42 0.02 1.15 15.21
CA ARG A 42 0.90 1.10 14.03
C ARG A 42 1.37 -0.32 13.70
N GLU A 43 1.63 -1.14 14.73
CA GLU A 43 1.98 -2.55 14.58
C GLU A 43 0.89 -3.38 13.88
N THR A 44 -0.37 -3.14 14.22
CA THR A 44 -1.52 -3.80 13.59
C THR A 44 -1.62 -3.44 12.10
N LEU A 45 -1.46 -2.16 11.78
CA LEU A 45 -1.41 -1.67 10.39
C LEU A 45 -0.24 -2.27 9.60
N ALA A 46 0.95 -2.35 10.22
CA ALA A 46 2.10 -3.00 9.60
C ALA A 46 1.85 -4.49 9.34
N ASN A 47 1.17 -5.19 10.27
CA ASN A 47 0.76 -6.58 10.07
C ASN A 47 -0.27 -6.74 8.95
N TYR A 48 -1.21 -5.80 8.80
CA TYR A 48 -2.16 -5.80 7.68
C TYR A 48 -1.45 -5.65 6.33
N VAL A 49 -0.49 -4.74 6.24
CA VAL A 49 0.35 -4.58 5.04
C VAL A 49 1.14 -5.85 4.75
N ARG A 50 1.77 -6.46 5.77
CA ARG A 50 2.50 -7.73 5.61
C ARG A 50 1.60 -8.87 5.13
N LEU A 51 0.35 -8.94 5.60
CA LEU A 51 -0.63 -9.92 5.11
C LEU A 51 -1.00 -9.69 3.64
N LEU A 52 -1.15 -8.44 3.22
CA LEU A 52 -1.41 -8.10 1.81
C LEU A 52 -0.20 -8.38 0.91
N GLU A 53 1.01 -8.20 1.44
CA GLU A 53 2.25 -8.52 0.75
C GLU A 53 2.46 -10.03 0.61
N SER A 54 2.20 -10.81 1.68
CA SER A 54 2.29 -12.27 1.64
C SER A 54 1.22 -12.89 0.73
N ALA A 55 0.03 -12.29 0.68
CA ALA A 55 -1.04 -12.66 -0.24
C ALA A 55 -0.78 -12.22 -1.70
N LYS A 56 0.38 -11.62 -2.00
CA LYS A 56 0.74 -11.10 -3.34
C LYS A 56 -0.30 -10.12 -3.89
N VAL A 57 -0.92 -9.33 -3.03
CA VAL A 57 -1.83 -8.24 -3.44
C VAL A 57 -1.01 -6.97 -3.69
N LEU A 58 -0.05 -6.71 -2.80
CA LEU A 58 0.81 -5.53 -2.83
C LEU A 58 2.28 -5.92 -2.84
N TYR A 59 3.09 -5.06 -3.42
CA TYR A 59 4.53 -5.11 -3.33
C TYR A 59 5.06 -3.84 -2.71
N LYS A 60 5.86 -4.02 -1.66
CA LYS A 60 6.51 -2.94 -0.98
C LYS A 60 7.76 -2.51 -1.75
N CYS A 61 7.81 -1.25 -2.16
CA CYS A 61 9.03 -0.64 -2.68
C CYS A 61 9.69 0.20 -1.58
N PRO A 62 10.81 -0.27 -1.00
CA PRO A 62 11.59 0.56 -0.09
C PRO A 62 12.14 1.76 -0.87
N ARG A 63 12.11 2.95 -0.26
CA ARG A 63 12.74 4.12 -0.87
C ARG A 63 14.26 3.92 -0.87
N PHE A 64 14.82 3.81 -2.07
CA PHE A 64 16.26 3.86 -2.27
C PHE A 64 16.72 5.31 -2.09
N ASP A 65 17.66 5.52 -1.17
CA ASP A 65 18.27 6.80 -0.80
C ASP A 65 17.46 7.74 0.12
N LEU A 66 17.45 7.40 1.42
CA LEU A 66 17.20 8.38 2.48
C LEU A 66 18.37 8.33 3.46
N ARG A 67 19.26 9.33 3.43
CA ARG A 67 20.25 9.58 4.50
C ARG A 67 19.57 9.52 5.88
N SER A 68 19.84 8.43 6.59
CA SER A 68 19.69 8.05 8.02
C SER A 68 18.52 8.54 8.90
N ARG A 69 17.86 9.67 8.64
CA ARG A 69 16.74 10.18 9.47
C ARG A 69 15.38 10.18 8.76
N ARG A 70 15.34 10.28 7.43
CA ARG A 70 14.07 10.26 6.69
C ARG A 70 13.53 8.85 6.45
N SER A 71 14.35 7.80 6.49
CA SER A 71 13.85 6.41 6.39
C SER A 71 12.93 6.06 7.56
N LEU A 72 13.20 6.62 8.76
CA LEU A 72 12.38 6.44 9.96
C LEU A 72 11.01 7.14 9.87
N ARG A 73 10.88 8.18 9.04
CA ARG A 73 9.62 8.94 8.86
C ARG A 73 8.57 8.21 8.01
N GLY A 74 8.88 7.03 7.45
CA GLY A 74 7.97 6.32 6.56
C GLY A 74 7.83 7.01 5.18
N GLY A 75 6.82 6.64 4.41
CA GLY A 75 6.64 7.08 3.01
C GLY A 75 7.05 6.02 2.00
N GLU A 76 6.87 4.75 2.35
CA GLU A 76 7.08 3.63 1.44
C GLU A 76 6.03 3.68 0.33
N LYS A 77 6.43 3.34 -0.90
CA LYS A 77 5.49 3.23 -2.01
C LYS A 77 5.01 1.78 -2.08
N TYR A 78 3.71 1.61 -2.25
CA TYR A 78 3.08 0.31 -2.45
C TYR A 78 2.60 0.18 -3.89
N TYR A 79 3.07 -0.86 -4.56
CA TYR A 79 2.71 -1.18 -5.94
C TYR A 79 1.75 -2.37 -5.95
N LEU A 80 0.84 -2.42 -6.92
CA LEU A 80 -0.06 -3.54 -7.10
C LEU A 80 0.68 -4.71 -7.74
N ALA A 81 0.39 -5.91 -7.27
CA ALA A 81 0.98 -7.09 -7.86
C ALA A 81 0.46 -7.41 -9.25
N ASP A 82 -0.83 -7.16 -9.46
CA ASP A 82 -1.51 -7.30 -10.72
C ASP A 82 -2.40 -6.07 -10.92
N PRO A 83 -2.25 -5.33 -12.04
CA PRO A 83 -3.18 -4.26 -12.40
C PRO A 83 -4.66 -4.71 -12.42
N GLY A 84 -4.92 -5.98 -12.71
CA GLY A 84 -6.22 -6.63 -12.68
C GLY A 84 -6.92 -6.54 -11.32
N ILE A 85 -6.18 -6.48 -10.21
CA ILE A 85 -6.76 -6.28 -8.86
C ILE A 85 -7.49 -4.94 -8.78
N ARG A 86 -6.94 -3.89 -9.40
CA ARG A 86 -7.58 -2.57 -9.46
C ARG A 86 -8.79 -2.58 -10.39
N PHE A 87 -8.67 -3.23 -11.55
CA PHE A 87 -9.79 -3.34 -12.50
C PHE A 87 -10.98 -4.13 -11.91
N ALA A 88 -10.72 -5.22 -11.19
CA ALA A 88 -11.74 -6.03 -10.56
C ALA A 88 -12.50 -5.27 -9.46
N ARG A 89 -11.84 -4.33 -8.76
CA ARG A 89 -12.48 -3.53 -7.70
C ARG A 89 -13.09 -2.22 -8.18
N ASN A 90 -12.51 -1.60 -9.20
CA ASN A 90 -12.90 -0.27 -9.69
C ASN A 90 -13.10 -0.28 -11.22
N ALA A 91 -14.05 -1.09 -11.70
CA ALA A 91 -14.34 -1.25 -13.13
C ALA A 91 -14.78 0.06 -13.85
N GLY A 92 -15.17 1.11 -13.11
CA GLY A 92 -15.65 2.37 -13.65
C GLY A 92 -14.72 3.58 -13.50
N THR A 93 -13.57 3.44 -12.83
CA THR A 93 -12.69 4.58 -12.56
C THR A 93 -11.67 4.75 -13.68
N ARG A 94 -11.59 5.95 -14.29
CA ARG A 94 -10.54 6.29 -15.27
C ARG A 94 -9.17 5.93 -14.69
N MET A 95 -8.45 5.08 -15.41
CA MET A 95 -7.10 4.71 -15.05
C MET A 95 -6.22 5.95 -15.06
N SER A 96 -5.55 6.22 -13.94
CA SER A 96 -4.49 7.23 -13.93
C SER A 96 -3.26 6.61 -14.57
N TYR A 97 -2.92 7.05 -15.78
CA TYR A 97 -1.86 6.46 -16.60
C TYR A 97 -0.48 6.54 -15.93
N GLY A 98 -0.20 7.59 -15.15
CA GLY A 98 1.08 7.74 -14.44
C GLY A 98 1.35 6.60 -13.45
N PRO A 99 0.52 6.42 -12.41
CA PRO A 99 0.59 5.30 -11.47
C PRO A 99 0.57 3.92 -12.14
N ALA A 100 -0.22 3.75 -13.20
CA ALA A 100 -0.32 2.49 -13.92
C ALA A 100 1.00 2.13 -14.64
N LEU A 101 1.62 3.10 -15.31
CA LEU A 101 2.93 2.93 -15.95
C LEU A 101 4.04 2.66 -14.92
N GLU A 102 4.08 3.41 -13.81
CA GLU A 102 5.03 3.13 -12.73
C GLU A 102 4.87 1.69 -12.21
N ASN A 103 3.63 1.23 -12.03
CA ASN A 103 3.35 -0.11 -11.54
C ASN A 103 3.84 -1.20 -12.51
N ALA A 104 3.52 -1.04 -13.80
CA ALA A 104 3.95 -1.98 -14.84
C ALA A 104 5.47 -2.05 -14.94
N LEU A 105 6.14 -0.90 -14.91
CA LEU A 105 7.60 -0.81 -14.93
C LEU A 105 8.20 -1.48 -13.69
N TYR A 106 7.65 -1.24 -12.50
CA TYR A 106 8.14 -1.84 -11.26
C TYR A 106 8.01 -3.38 -11.26
N VAL A 107 6.86 -3.92 -11.70
CA VAL A 107 6.65 -5.36 -11.82
C VAL A 107 7.66 -5.98 -12.79
N HIS A 108 7.93 -5.31 -13.92
CA HIS A 108 8.92 -5.75 -14.90
C HIS A 108 10.35 -5.73 -14.34
N LEU A 109 10.75 -4.64 -13.69
CA LEU A 109 12.07 -4.51 -13.05
C LEU A 109 12.28 -5.59 -12.00
N ARG A 110 11.27 -5.88 -11.18
CA ARG A 110 11.39 -6.93 -10.15
C ARG A 110 11.48 -8.33 -10.77
N SER A 111 10.73 -8.60 -11.84
CA SER A 111 10.83 -9.86 -12.59
C SER A 111 12.25 -10.08 -13.14
N LYS A 112 12.86 -9.02 -13.70
CA LYS A 112 14.23 -9.06 -14.22
C LYS A 112 15.30 -9.17 -13.14
N ALA A 113 15.12 -8.53 -11.99
CA ALA A 113 16.09 -8.58 -10.89
C ALA A 113 16.17 -9.95 -10.18
N THR A 114 15.23 -10.86 -10.45
CA THR A 114 15.20 -12.22 -9.87
C THR A 114 15.80 -13.26 -10.83
N ARG A 115 16.31 -12.84 -12.01
CA ARG A 115 17.13 -13.66 -12.92
C ARG A 115 18.60 -13.31 -12.74
#